data_AF-A0A177HKU2-F1
#
_entry.id   AF-A0A177HKU2-F1
#
_cell.length_a   1.000
_cell.length_b   1.000
_cell.length_c   1.000
_cell.angle_alpha   90.00
_cell.angle_beta   90.00
_cell.angle_gamma   90.00
#
_symmetry.space_group_name_H-M   'P 1'
#
loop_
_entity.id
_entity.type
_entity.pdbx_description
1 polymer ?
#
loop_
_entity_poly.entity_id
_entity_poly.type
_entity_poly.pdbx_seq_one_letter_code
_entity_poly.pdbx_strand_id
1 'polypeptide(L)'
;MEIAERLTGVGGVVGVCLGGSRARGAHSPDSDYDLGLYYRRPLDTAALRELAAELTGGPVEVTEPGGWGPWVDGGAWLTVDGHRVDWIYRDLDRVHRIWQQCQAGHFEVGTQPGHPLGVYSHAYVGEVALGRVLADPSGELGALQQQTRGYPQPLREALIANARWEAAFIVGGARKGAARGDAFYTAGCLFRAVGVLVQALHAHAGCWVLNEKGAVRAAGELAVAPPAFAERAHALFSELGTTPDTLTAALDAAEELTHEVCERLAS
;
A
#
# COMPACT_ATOMS: atom_id res chain seq x y z
N MET A 1 -0.23 -6.51 -23.98
CA MET A 1 -1.33 -5.74 -24.61
C MET A 1 -2.49 -6.67 -24.89
N GLU A 2 -2.25 -7.77 -25.60
CA GLU A 2 -3.26 -8.80 -25.90
C GLU A 2 -4.00 -9.33 -24.65
N ILE A 3 -3.29 -9.70 -23.57
CA ILE A 3 -3.94 -10.20 -22.34
C ILE A 3 -4.91 -9.16 -21.72
N ALA A 4 -4.53 -7.87 -21.72
CA ALA A 4 -5.36 -6.82 -21.12
C ALA A 4 -6.64 -6.58 -21.94
N GLU A 5 -6.55 -6.61 -23.27
CA GLU A 5 -7.72 -6.48 -24.16
C GLU A 5 -8.67 -7.67 -23.99
N ARG A 6 -8.13 -8.90 -23.93
CA ARG A 6 -8.92 -10.11 -23.66
C ARG A 6 -9.62 -10.05 -22.31
N LEU A 7 -8.92 -9.58 -21.27
CA LEU A 7 -9.50 -9.40 -19.93
C LEU A 7 -10.67 -8.41 -19.93
N THR A 8 -10.62 -7.33 -20.71
CA THR A 8 -11.77 -6.40 -20.84
C THR A 8 -12.96 -6.98 -21.60
N GLY A 9 -12.80 -8.12 -22.27
CA GLY A 9 -13.91 -8.89 -22.83
C GLY A 9 -14.69 -9.72 -21.81
N VAL A 10 -14.17 -9.86 -20.58
CA VAL A 10 -14.80 -10.63 -19.51
C VAL A 10 -15.87 -9.81 -18.81
N GLY A 11 -17.04 -10.42 -18.59
CA GLY A 11 -18.18 -9.77 -17.95
C GLY A 11 -17.82 -9.11 -16.61
N GLY A 12 -18.15 -7.82 -16.48
CA GLY A 12 -17.89 -7.03 -15.27
C GLY A 12 -16.53 -6.32 -15.25
N VAL A 13 -15.54 -6.70 -16.07
CA VAL A 13 -14.26 -5.99 -16.16
C VAL A 13 -14.46 -4.68 -16.95
N VAL A 14 -14.17 -3.55 -16.30
CA VAL A 14 -14.28 -2.20 -16.87
C VAL A 14 -12.95 -1.74 -17.48
N GLY A 15 -11.83 -2.13 -16.87
CA GLY A 15 -10.50 -1.77 -17.35
C GLY A 15 -9.39 -2.55 -16.65
N VAL A 16 -8.20 -2.49 -17.23
CA VAL A 16 -7.01 -3.18 -16.74
C VAL A 16 -5.85 -2.20 -16.61
N CYS A 17 -5.22 -2.16 -15.44
CA CYS A 17 -3.97 -1.42 -15.23
C CYS A 17 -2.83 -2.38 -14.89
N LEU A 18 -1.64 -2.06 -15.38
CA LEU A 18 -0.40 -2.56 -14.80
C LEU A 18 -0.11 -1.77 -13.52
N GLY A 19 0.12 -2.47 -12.42
CA GLY A 19 0.52 -1.93 -11.13
C GLY A 19 1.95 -2.29 -10.75
N GLY A 20 2.20 -2.30 -9.45
CA GLY A 20 3.41 -2.86 -8.87
C GLY A 20 4.71 -2.09 -9.15
N SER A 21 5.82 -2.80 -9.08
CA SER A 21 7.16 -2.24 -9.34
C SER A 21 7.34 -1.88 -10.81
N ARG A 22 6.71 -2.63 -11.73
CA ARG A 22 6.81 -2.42 -13.19
C ARG A 22 6.15 -1.13 -13.63
N ALA A 23 4.96 -0.80 -13.12
CA ALA A 23 4.30 0.48 -13.42
C ALA A 23 5.12 1.69 -12.96
N ARG A 24 5.84 1.56 -11.85
CA ARG A 24 6.65 2.63 -11.23
C ARG A 24 8.10 2.66 -11.70
N GLY A 25 8.50 1.78 -12.61
CA GLY A 25 9.89 1.68 -13.08
C GLY A 25 10.89 1.16 -12.04
N ALA A 26 10.43 0.58 -10.94
CA ALA A 26 11.23 0.10 -9.81
C ALA A 26 11.41 -1.43 -9.81
N HIS A 27 11.27 -2.08 -10.96
CA HIS A 27 11.25 -3.54 -11.09
C HIS A 27 12.65 -4.14 -11.26
N SER A 28 12.82 -5.35 -10.73
CA SER A 28 13.92 -6.26 -11.06
C SER A 28 13.50 -7.23 -12.18
N PRO A 29 14.44 -7.98 -12.79
CA PRO A 29 14.11 -9.02 -13.77
C PRO A 29 13.08 -10.03 -13.25
N ASP A 30 13.15 -10.36 -11.96
CA ASP A 30 12.26 -11.30 -11.30
C ASP A 30 10.94 -10.69 -10.81
N SER A 31 10.64 -9.43 -11.12
CA SER A 31 9.39 -8.81 -10.67
C SER A 31 8.17 -9.33 -11.42
N ASP A 32 7.09 -9.53 -10.68
CA ASP A 32 5.80 -9.97 -11.19
C ASP A 32 5.16 -8.88 -12.07
N TYR A 33 4.22 -9.29 -12.92
CA TYR A 33 3.32 -8.39 -13.61
C TYR A 33 2.00 -8.31 -12.85
N ASP A 34 1.85 -7.27 -12.03
CA ASP A 34 0.59 -7.00 -11.32
C ASP A 34 -0.44 -6.37 -12.26
N LEU A 35 -1.45 -7.12 -12.66
CA LEU A 35 -2.60 -6.63 -13.42
C LEU A 35 -3.77 -6.37 -12.48
N GLY A 36 -4.10 -5.10 -12.27
CA GLY A 36 -5.31 -4.68 -11.59
C GLY A 36 -6.50 -4.79 -12.53
N LEU A 37 -7.45 -5.65 -12.21
CA LEU A 37 -8.72 -5.85 -12.92
C LEU A 37 -9.77 -4.96 -12.25
N TYR A 38 -10.01 -3.79 -12.83
CA TYR A 38 -11.02 -2.87 -12.33
C TYR A 38 -12.39 -3.34 -12.82
N TYR A 39 -13.25 -3.71 -11.89
CA TYR A 39 -14.52 -4.37 -12.21
C TYR A 39 -15.72 -3.72 -11.51
N ARG A 40 -16.90 -3.99 -12.06
CA ARG A 40 -18.19 -3.82 -11.39
C ARG A 40 -18.88 -5.16 -11.25
N ARG A 41 -19.66 -5.31 -10.19
CA ARG A 41 -20.40 -6.55 -9.93
C ARG A 41 -21.58 -6.70 -10.89
N PRO A 42 -21.92 -7.93 -11.33
CA PRO A 42 -21.17 -9.17 -11.07
C PRO A 42 -19.89 -9.27 -11.94
N LEU A 43 -18.83 -9.86 -11.37
CA LEU A 43 -17.62 -10.24 -12.10
C LEU A 43 -17.76 -11.69 -12.59
N ASP A 44 -17.55 -11.93 -13.88
CA ASP A 44 -17.61 -13.26 -14.47
C ASP A 44 -16.31 -14.05 -14.20
N THR A 45 -16.21 -14.58 -12.99
CA THR A 45 -15.06 -15.38 -12.55
C THR A 45 -14.98 -16.73 -13.26
N ALA A 46 -16.08 -17.24 -13.84
CA ALA A 46 -16.03 -18.44 -14.67
C ALA A 46 -15.28 -18.18 -15.97
N ALA A 47 -15.59 -17.08 -16.67
CA ALA A 47 -14.84 -16.66 -17.85
C ALA A 47 -13.37 -16.32 -17.51
N LEU A 48 -13.08 -15.75 -16.33
CA LEU A 48 -11.69 -15.58 -15.88
C LEU A 48 -10.95 -16.91 -15.71
N ARG A 49 -11.60 -17.96 -15.17
CA ARG A 49 -11.00 -19.31 -15.06
C ARG A 49 -10.68 -19.91 -16.42
N GLU A 50 -11.60 -19.79 -17.37
CA GLU A 50 -11.38 -20.28 -18.74
C GLU A 50 -10.20 -19.56 -19.40
N LEU A 51 -10.17 -18.22 -19.30
CA LEU A 51 -9.08 -17.41 -19.83
C LEU A 51 -7.73 -17.73 -19.16
N ALA A 52 -7.71 -17.86 -17.83
CA ALA A 52 -6.50 -18.21 -17.08
C ALA A 52 -5.99 -19.60 -17.49
N ALA A 53 -6.90 -20.55 -17.71
CA ALA A 53 -6.52 -21.90 -18.11
C ALA A 53 -5.95 -21.95 -19.54
N GLU A 54 -6.51 -21.16 -20.44
CA GLU A 54 -5.97 -21.01 -21.79
C GLU A 54 -4.57 -20.39 -21.78
N LEU A 55 -4.37 -19.30 -21.03
CA LEU A 55 -3.09 -18.58 -20.97
C LEU A 55 -1.95 -19.37 -20.32
N THR A 56 -2.27 -20.27 -19.38
CA THR A 56 -1.27 -21.07 -18.66
C THR A 56 -1.15 -22.50 -19.17
N GLY A 57 -2.05 -22.94 -20.05
CA GLY A 57 -2.09 -24.32 -20.58
C GLY A 57 -2.63 -25.37 -19.60
N GLY A 58 -3.28 -24.95 -18.51
CA GLY A 58 -3.83 -25.87 -17.50
C GLY A 58 -4.73 -25.16 -16.48
N PRO A 59 -5.45 -25.90 -15.61
CA PRO A 59 -6.36 -25.30 -14.65
C PRO A 59 -5.63 -24.38 -13.66
N VAL A 60 -6.20 -23.19 -13.43
CA VAL A 60 -5.71 -22.20 -12.45
C VAL A 60 -6.79 -21.93 -11.41
N GLU A 61 -6.39 -21.82 -10.16
CA GLU A 61 -7.25 -21.27 -9.12
C GLU A 61 -7.51 -19.78 -9.35
N VAL A 62 -8.77 -19.45 -9.59
CA VAL A 62 -9.27 -18.08 -9.66
C VAL A 62 -10.34 -17.93 -8.59
N THR A 63 -10.13 -16.98 -7.69
CA THR A 63 -11.01 -16.75 -6.55
C THR A 63 -12.29 -16.01 -6.96
N GLU A 64 -13.34 -16.17 -6.16
CA GLU A 64 -14.47 -15.24 -6.19
C GLU A 64 -14.09 -13.90 -5.53
N PRO A 65 -14.76 -12.78 -5.85
CA PRO A 65 -14.63 -11.53 -5.09
C PRO A 65 -14.78 -11.77 -3.58
N GLY A 66 -13.82 -11.27 -2.79
CA GLY A 66 -13.68 -11.48 -1.36
C GLY A 66 -12.85 -12.70 -0.95
N GLY A 67 -12.45 -13.56 -1.89
CA GLY A 67 -11.69 -14.79 -1.62
C GLY A 67 -10.31 -14.58 -0.99
N TRP A 68 -9.69 -13.40 -1.18
CA TRP A 68 -8.42 -13.01 -0.55
C TRP A 68 -8.59 -12.07 0.63
N GLY A 69 -9.84 -11.83 1.07
CA GLY A 69 -10.16 -10.97 2.20
C GLY A 69 -10.65 -9.58 1.80
N PRO A 70 -10.89 -8.70 2.78
CA PRO A 70 -11.67 -7.48 2.58
C PRO A 70 -10.93 -6.37 1.83
N TRP A 71 -9.62 -6.48 1.57
CA TRP A 71 -8.84 -5.41 0.94
C TRP A 71 -8.15 -5.82 -0.36
N VAL A 72 -7.50 -6.98 -0.38
CA VAL A 72 -6.94 -7.48 -1.64
C VAL A 72 -8.05 -8.02 -2.57
N ASP A 73 -9.24 -8.31 -2.00
CA ASP A 73 -10.47 -8.76 -2.64
C ASP A 73 -10.35 -10.18 -3.21
N GLY A 74 -9.62 -10.34 -4.31
CA GLY A 74 -9.44 -11.62 -4.97
C GLY A 74 -8.59 -11.47 -6.22
N GLY A 75 -8.53 -12.53 -7.01
CA GLY A 75 -7.62 -12.64 -8.12
C GLY A 75 -7.19 -14.05 -8.47
N ALA A 76 -6.08 -14.12 -9.19
CA ALA A 76 -5.40 -15.33 -9.60
C ALA A 76 -3.88 -15.07 -9.70
N TRP A 77 -3.08 -16.09 -9.37
CA TRP A 77 -1.64 -16.09 -9.62
C TRP A 77 -1.34 -16.98 -10.82
N LEU A 78 -0.67 -16.43 -11.82
CA LEU A 78 -0.45 -17.09 -13.10
C LEU A 78 1.04 -17.19 -13.42
N THR A 79 1.38 -18.17 -14.23
CA THR A 79 2.65 -18.19 -14.97
C THR A 79 2.34 -18.26 -16.46
N VAL A 80 2.61 -17.18 -17.18
CA VAL A 80 2.36 -17.05 -18.63
C VAL A 80 3.70 -16.87 -19.32
N ASP A 81 4.04 -17.76 -20.24
CA ASP A 81 5.33 -17.76 -20.96
C ASP A 81 6.56 -17.67 -20.05
N GLY A 82 6.50 -18.31 -18.87
CA GLY A 82 7.58 -18.29 -17.88
C GLY A 82 7.64 -17.03 -17.00
N HIS A 83 6.70 -16.09 -17.17
CA HIS A 83 6.58 -14.89 -16.35
C HIS A 83 5.46 -15.01 -15.32
N ARG A 84 5.71 -14.56 -14.09
CA ARG A 84 4.67 -14.46 -13.04
C ARG A 84 3.76 -13.27 -13.33
N VAL A 85 2.45 -13.52 -13.37
CA VAL A 85 1.42 -12.53 -13.66
C VAL A 85 0.33 -12.65 -12.60
N ASP A 86 0.07 -11.56 -11.89
CA ASP A 86 -0.92 -11.51 -10.82
C ASP A 86 -2.14 -10.78 -11.33
N TRP A 87 -3.30 -11.42 -11.30
CA TRP A 87 -4.58 -10.74 -11.48
C TRP A 87 -5.09 -10.33 -10.12
N ILE A 88 -5.43 -9.06 -9.96
CA ILE A 88 -5.87 -8.51 -8.68
C ILE A 88 -7.17 -7.73 -8.89
N TYR A 89 -8.24 -8.14 -8.22
CA TYR A 89 -9.55 -7.53 -8.36
C TYR A 89 -9.61 -6.16 -7.68
N ARG A 90 -10.21 -5.19 -8.36
CA ARG A 90 -10.47 -3.85 -7.84
C ARG A 90 -11.90 -3.44 -8.15
N ASP A 91 -12.75 -3.51 -7.14
CA ASP A 91 -14.12 -3.00 -7.23
C ASP A 91 -14.08 -1.49 -7.51
N LEU A 92 -14.44 -1.09 -8.72
CA LEU A 92 -14.31 0.28 -9.20
C LEU A 92 -15.25 1.23 -8.44
N ASP A 93 -16.43 0.77 -8.02
CA ASP A 93 -17.35 1.57 -7.23
C ASP A 93 -16.77 1.81 -5.81
N ARG A 94 -16.06 0.83 -5.25
CA ARG A 94 -15.29 1.04 -4.02
C ARG A 94 -14.15 2.03 -4.22
N VAL A 95 -13.41 1.96 -5.33
CA VAL A 95 -12.33 2.92 -5.63
C VAL A 95 -12.88 4.34 -5.66
N HIS A 96 -14.01 4.58 -6.36
CA HIS A 96 -14.66 5.89 -6.40
C HIS A 96 -15.11 6.37 -5.02
N ARG A 97 -15.69 5.49 -4.21
CA ARG A 97 -16.07 5.83 -2.83
C ARG A 97 -14.86 6.21 -1.99
N ILE A 98 -13.76 5.46 -2.07
CA ILE A 98 -12.52 5.78 -1.35
C ILE A 98 -11.94 7.10 -1.85
N TRP A 99 -12.01 7.38 -3.17
CA TRP A 99 -11.59 8.66 -3.70
C TRP A 99 -12.36 9.83 -3.08
N GLN A 100 -13.69 9.72 -3.01
CA GLN A 100 -14.53 10.72 -2.34
C GLN A 100 -14.17 10.87 -0.85
N GLN A 101 -13.88 9.77 -0.15
CA GLN A 101 -13.43 9.80 1.25
C GLN A 101 -12.08 10.52 1.38
N CYS A 102 -11.12 10.23 0.51
CA CYS A 102 -9.81 10.92 0.48
C CYS A 102 -9.99 12.42 0.26
N GLN A 103 -10.87 12.82 -0.66
CA GLN A 103 -11.19 14.23 -0.90
C GLN A 103 -11.84 14.91 0.32
N ALA A 104 -12.50 14.15 1.19
CA ALA A 104 -13.06 14.62 2.46
C ALA A 104 -12.07 14.50 3.64
N GLY A 105 -10.84 14.02 3.42
CA GLY A 105 -9.85 13.82 4.49
C GLY A 105 -10.10 12.57 5.33
N HIS A 106 -10.90 11.62 4.84
CA HIS A 106 -11.18 10.37 5.50
C HIS A 106 -10.34 9.24 4.93
N PHE A 107 -9.76 8.44 5.82
CA PHE A 107 -9.12 7.17 5.50
C PHE A 107 -9.42 6.16 6.60
N GLU A 108 -9.43 4.88 6.24
CA GLU A 108 -9.42 3.77 7.19
C GLU A 108 -8.15 2.93 7.00
N VAL A 109 -7.77 2.21 8.06
CA VAL A 109 -6.69 1.21 8.04
C VAL A 109 -7.29 -0.13 8.39
N GLY A 110 -7.23 -1.09 7.47
CA GLY A 110 -7.82 -2.40 7.69
C GLY A 110 -6.82 -3.54 7.67
N THR A 111 -7.16 -4.61 8.41
CA THR A 111 -6.35 -5.82 8.50
C THR A 111 -6.44 -6.64 7.22
N GLN A 112 -5.30 -7.06 6.70
CA GLN A 112 -5.22 -7.86 5.47
C GLN A 112 -3.92 -8.69 5.47
N PRO A 113 -4.00 -10.03 5.28
CA PRO A 113 -2.82 -10.84 5.04
C PRO A 113 -1.95 -10.29 3.91
N GLY A 114 -0.64 -10.24 4.14
CA GLY A 114 0.33 -9.64 3.20
C GLY A 114 0.58 -8.14 3.41
N HIS A 115 -0.16 -7.47 4.29
CA HIS A 115 0.01 -6.06 4.64
C HIS A 115 0.15 -5.89 6.16
N PRO A 116 1.32 -6.16 6.76
CA PRO A 116 1.55 -6.11 8.20
C PRO A 116 1.26 -4.75 8.84
N LEU A 117 1.39 -3.63 8.11
CA LEU A 117 1.04 -2.30 8.62
C LEU A 117 -0.48 -2.03 8.56
N GLY A 118 -1.23 -2.90 7.89
CA GLY A 118 -2.61 -2.68 7.47
C GLY A 118 -2.69 -2.02 6.09
N VAL A 119 -3.80 -2.27 5.39
CA VAL A 119 -4.11 -1.58 4.14
C VAL A 119 -4.70 -0.23 4.49
N TYR A 120 -3.99 0.83 4.15
CA TYR A 120 -4.55 2.16 4.15
C TYR A 120 -5.47 2.29 2.94
N SER A 121 -6.74 2.63 3.19
CA SER A 121 -7.77 2.70 2.15
C SER A 121 -7.34 3.48 0.91
N HIS A 122 -6.62 4.60 1.07
CA HIS A 122 -6.13 5.43 -0.02
C HIS A 122 -5.16 4.73 -0.98
N ALA A 123 -4.63 3.55 -0.63
CA ALA A 123 -3.84 2.71 -1.54
C ALA A 123 -4.64 2.32 -2.81
N TYR A 124 -5.96 2.13 -2.71
CA TYR A 124 -6.83 1.87 -3.87
C TYR A 124 -6.77 3.00 -4.90
N VAL A 125 -6.78 4.25 -4.42
CA VAL A 125 -6.69 5.44 -5.26
C VAL A 125 -5.27 5.58 -5.81
N GLY A 126 -4.27 5.32 -4.97
CA GLY A 126 -2.86 5.34 -5.35
C GLY A 126 -2.53 4.35 -6.46
N GLU A 127 -3.13 3.15 -6.46
CA GLU A 127 -2.93 2.15 -7.52
C GLU A 127 -3.45 2.65 -8.87
N VAL A 128 -4.57 3.36 -8.90
CA VAL A 128 -5.04 4.04 -10.13
C VAL A 128 -4.09 5.16 -10.52
N ALA A 129 -3.70 6.01 -9.56
CA ALA A 129 -2.87 7.19 -9.82
C ALA A 129 -1.47 6.84 -10.36
N LEU A 130 -0.87 5.76 -9.85
CA LEU A 130 0.48 5.32 -10.19
C LEU A 130 0.51 4.21 -11.25
N GLY A 131 -0.62 3.55 -11.49
CA GLY A 131 -0.72 2.46 -12.46
C GLY A 131 -0.58 2.95 -13.90
N ARG A 132 -0.26 2.02 -14.80
CA ARG A 132 -0.32 2.25 -16.25
C ARG A 132 -1.57 1.58 -16.80
N VAL A 133 -2.54 2.37 -17.26
CA VAL A 133 -3.73 1.84 -17.94
C VAL A 133 -3.29 1.08 -19.20
N LEU A 134 -3.67 -0.18 -19.28
CA LEU A 134 -3.37 -1.06 -20.42
C LEU A 134 -4.58 -1.20 -21.35
N ALA A 135 -5.78 -1.26 -20.79
CA ALA A 135 -7.05 -1.33 -21.53
C ALA A 135 -8.14 -0.61 -20.73
N ASP A 136 -8.90 0.26 -21.40
CA ASP A 136 -9.99 1.03 -20.81
C ASP A 136 -11.01 1.39 -21.91
N PRO A 137 -11.86 0.43 -22.34
CA PRO A 137 -12.79 0.64 -23.44
C PRO A 137 -13.83 1.74 -23.16
N SER A 138 -14.11 2.02 -21.89
CA SER A 138 -15.09 3.04 -21.47
C SER A 138 -14.49 4.44 -21.32
N GLY A 139 -13.17 4.54 -21.11
CA GLY A 139 -12.49 5.78 -20.76
C GLY A 139 -12.63 6.18 -19.28
N GLU A 140 -13.39 5.43 -18.48
CA GLU A 140 -13.66 5.75 -17.07
C GLU A 140 -12.40 5.68 -16.21
N LEU A 141 -11.58 4.65 -16.41
CA LEU A 141 -10.37 4.44 -15.61
C LEU A 141 -9.32 5.51 -15.90
N GLY A 142 -9.18 5.92 -17.17
CA GLY A 142 -8.36 7.04 -17.59
C GLY A 142 -8.84 8.38 -17.03
N ALA A 143 -10.15 8.63 -17.02
CA ALA A 143 -10.73 9.83 -16.43
C ALA A 143 -10.48 9.88 -14.91
N LEU A 144 -10.67 8.76 -14.21
CA LEU A 144 -10.37 8.66 -12.78
C LEU A 144 -8.86 8.88 -12.51
N GLN A 145 -7.98 8.25 -13.30
CA GLN A 145 -6.53 8.43 -13.16
C GLN A 145 -6.10 9.89 -13.30
N GLN A 146 -6.70 10.66 -14.21
CA GLN A 146 -6.39 12.08 -14.35
C GLN A 146 -6.72 12.87 -13.08
N GLN A 147 -7.83 12.53 -12.40
CA GLN A 147 -8.23 13.18 -11.16
C GLN A 147 -7.30 12.81 -10.00
N THR A 148 -6.89 11.55 -9.90
CA THR A 148 -6.12 11.01 -8.77
C THR A 148 -4.62 11.32 -8.84
N ARG A 149 -4.14 11.93 -9.94
CA ARG A 149 -2.79 12.52 -10.02
C ARG A 149 -2.58 13.64 -9.00
N GLY A 150 -3.64 14.37 -8.65
CA GLY A 150 -3.60 15.36 -7.57
C GLY A 150 -3.79 14.69 -6.22
N TYR A 151 -2.84 14.85 -5.30
CA TYR A 151 -2.99 14.37 -3.93
C TYR A 151 -3.95 15.29 -3.16
N PRO A 152 -5.05 14.80 -2.57
CA PRO A 152 -6.02 15.65 -1.88
C PRO A 152 -5.41 16.30 -0.64
N GLN A 153 -5.50 17.63 -0.56
CA GLN A 153 -5.07 18.38 0.62
C GLN A 153 -5.76 17.89 1.92
N PRO A 154 -7.08 17.61 1.95
CA PRO A 154 -7.72 17.08 3.15
C PRO A 154 -7.15 15.74 3.62
N LEU A 155 -6.82 14.82 2.70
CA LEU A 155 -6.16 13.55 3.05
C LEU A 155 -4.76 13.79 3.63
N ARG A 156 -3.99 14.71 3.02
CA ARG A 156 -2.67 15.10 3.52
C ARG A 156 -2.74 15.57 4.96
N GLU A 157 -3.65 16.49 5.26
CA GLU A 157 -3.84 17.05 6.60
C GLU A 157 -4.26 15.97 7.60
N ALA A 158 -5.17 15.07 7.22
CA ALA A 158 -5.63 13.98 8.07
C ALA A 158 -4.51 12.98 8.42
N LEU A 159 -3.70 12.58 7.45
CA LEU A 159 -2.59 11.64 7.70
C LEU A 159 -1.48 12.26 8.56
N ILE A 160 -1.17 13.55 8.35
CA ILE A 160 -0.21 14.29 9.20
C ILE A 160 -0.75 14.43 10.62
N ALA A 161 -2.01 14.82 10.79
CA ALA A 161 -2.64 14.95 12.11
C ALA A 161 -2.66 13.61 12.85
N ASN A 162 -3.01 12.52 12.15
CA ASN A 162 -2.96 11.17 12.71
C ASN A 162 -1.55 10.81 13.18
N ALA A 163 -0.52 11.06 12.38
CA ALA A 163 0.85 10.71 12.74
C ALA A 163 1.37 11.45 13.97
N ARG A 164 1.05 12.74 14.10
CA ARG A 164 1.41 13.54 15.29
C ARG A 164 0.86 12.99 16.58
N TRP A 165 -0.33 12.37 16.52
CA TRP A 165 -0.96 11.77 17.70
C TRP A 165 -0.56 10.31 17.90
N GLU A 166 -0.74 9.47 16.87
CA GLU A 166 -0.62 8.01 16.98
C GLU A 166 0.84 7.57 17.22
N ALA A 167 1.81 8.15 16.51
CA ALA A 167 3.22 7.74 16.64
C ALA A 167 3.75 7.98 18.06
N ALA A 168 3.52 9.18 18.61
CA ALA A 168 3.93 9.52 19.96
C ALA A 168 3.21 8.65 21.01
N PHE A 169 1.91 8.40 20.83
CA PHE A 169 1.14 7.54 21.73
C PHE A 169 1.68 6.10 21.76
N ILE A 170 2.01 5.53 20.60
CA ILE A 170 2.55 4.17 20.48
C ILE A 170 3.92 4.07 21.15
N VAL A 171 4.84 5.00 20.86
CA VAL A 171 6.20 4.98 21.44
C VAL A 171 6.13 5.12 22.96
N GLY A 172 5.31 6.06 23.46
CA GLY A 172 5.10 6.23 24.90
C GLY A 172 4.47 4.99 25.56
N GLY A 173 3.51 4.34 24.91
CA GLY A 173 2.86 3.12 25.40
C GLY A 173 3.82 1.92 25.50
N ALA A 174 4.75 1.79 24.55
CA ALA A 174 5.71 0.70 24.45
C ALA A 174 6.67 0.63 25.66
N ARG A 175 6.91 1.75 26.35
CA ARG A 175 7.83 1.83 27.50
C ARG A 175 7.51 0.83 28.61
N LYS A 176 6.22 0.49 28.81
CA LYS A 176 5.80 -0.53 29.79
C LYS A 176 6.22 -1.95 29.41
N GLY A 177 6.25 -2.25 28.11
CA GLY A 177 6.74 -3.53 27.59
C GLY A 177 8.27 -3.60 27.64
N ALA A 178 8.94 -2.51 27.24
CA ALA A 178 10.39 -2.39 27.31
C ALA A 178 10.93 -2.64 28.73
N ALA A 179 10.32 -2.06 29.77
CA ALA A 179 10.70 -2.28 31.16
C ALA A 179 10.64 -3.75 31.62
N ARG A 180 9.94 -4.62 30.88
CA ARG A 180 9.81 -6.06 31.15
C ARG A 180 10.61 -6.93 30.18
N GLY A 181 11.40 -6.34 29.28
CA GLY A 181 12.11 -7.08 28.25
C GLY A 181 11.21 -7.62 27.13
N ASP A 182 9.99 -7.07 26.96
CA ASP A 182 9.07 -7.51 25.91
C ASP A 182 9.47 -6.93 24.54
N ALA A 183 10.50 -7.54 23.96
CA ALA A 183 11.03 -7.15 22.66
C ALA A 183 10.02 -7.33 21.53
N PHE A 184 9.13 -8.32 21.63
CA PHE A 184 8.11 -8.58 20.62
C PHE A 184 7.10 -7.43 20.54
N TYR A 185 6.52 -7.04 21.68
CA TYR A 185 5.59 -5.91 21.74
C TYR A 185 6.28 -4.60 21.33
N THR A 186 7.51 -4.38 21.80
CA THR A 186 8.29 -3.17 21.47
C THR A 186 8.56 -3.08 19.96
N ALA A 187 8.99 -4.18 19.33
CA ALA A 187 9.19 -4.25 17.88
C ALA A 187 7.91 -3.94 17.10
N GLY A 188 6.78 -4.47 17.53
CA GLY A 188 5.47 -4.19 16.92
C GLY A 188 5.06 -2.72 17.02
N CYS A 189 5.29 -2.09 18.18
CA CYS A 189 5.09 -0.66 18.39
C CYS A 189 6.01 0.18 17.48
N LEU A 190 7.29 -0.14 17.41
CA LEU A 190 8.25 0.54 16.54
C LEU A 190 7.86 0.43 15.07
N PHE A 191 7.47 -0.78 14.61
CA PHE A 191 7.01 -1.02 13.25
C PHE A 191 5.79 -0.15 12.90
N ARG A 192 4.79 -0.07 13.79
CA ARG A 192 3.61 0.76 13.59
C ARG A 192 3.94 2.25 13.60
N ALA A 193 4.75 2.72 14.56
CA ALA A 193 5.14 4.12 14.67
C ALA A 193 5.89 4.59 13.41
N VAL A 194 6.91 3.84 12.97
CA VAL A 194 7.65 4.15 11.73
C VAL A 194 6.72 4.14 10.52
N GLY A 195 5.83 3.15 10.41
CA GLY A 195 4.88 3.07 9.29
C GLY A 195 3.92 4.26 9.22
N VAL A 196 3.46 4.76 10.37
CA VAL A 196 2.62 5.97 10.46
C VAL A 196 3.40 7.23 10.05
N LEU A 197 4.66 7.37 10.47
CA LEU A 197 5.52 8.49 10.04
C LEU A 197 5.76 8.46 8.52
N VAL A 198 6.01 7.28 7.95
CA VAL A 198 6.16 7.08 6.51
C VAL A 198 4.93 7.55 5.73
N GLN A 199 3.72 7.24 6.22
CA GLN A 199 2.48 7.71 5.59
C GLN A 199 2.39 9.24 5.62
N ALA A 200 2.71 9.88 6.74
CA ALA A 200 2.65 11.33 6.86
C ALA A 200 3.71 12.07 6.01
N LEU A 201 4.94 11.56 5.94
CA LEU A 201 6.00 12.12 5.09
C LEU A 201 5.59 12.10 3.61
N HIS A 202 5.07 10.96 3.13
CA HIS A 202 4.57 10.86 1.75
C HIS A 202 3.35 11.73 1.51
N ALA A 203 2.40 11.76 2.45
CA ALA A 203 1.21 12.61 2.35
C ALA A 203 1.60 14.09 2.26
N HIS A 204 2.59 14.52 3.03
CA HIS A 204 3.14 15.87 2.96
C HIS A 204 3.76 16.17 1.59
N ALA A 205 4.49 15.23 1.02
CA ALA A 205 5.08 15.33 -0.31
C ALA A 205 4.07 15.16 -1.46
N GLY A 206 2.80 14.85 -1.17
CA GLY A 206 1.79 14.56 -2.19
C GLY A 206 2.03 13.24 -2.94
N CYS A 207 2.69 12.29 -2.29
CA CYS A 207 3.05 10.99 -2.86
C CYS A 207 2.14 9.87 -2.33
N TRP A 208 1.71 8.98 -3.23
CA TRP A 208 0.90 7.82 -2.86
C TRP A 208 1.78 6.67 -2.34
N VAL A 209 1.36 6.07 -1.21
CA VAL A 209 1.97 4.85 -0.65
C VAL A 209 1.03 3.68 -0.89
N LEU A 210 1.50 2.65 -1.59
CA LEU A 210 0.68 1.47 -1.95
C LEU A 210 0.83 0.31 -0.95
N ASN A 211 2.03 0.16 -0.38
CA ASN A 211 2.34 -0.83 0.64
C ASN A 211 3.62 -0.41 1.38
N GLU A 212 3.98 -1.16 2.40
CA GLU A 212 5.13 -0.93 3.27
C GLU A 212 6.49 -1.33 2.65
N LYS A 213 6.51 -2.11 1.55
CA LYS A 213 7.76 -2.62 0.96
C LYS A 213 8.60 -1.46 0.42
N GLY A 214 9.77 -1.24 1.03
CA GLY A 214 10.68 -0.16 0.65
C GLY A 214 10.18 1.24 0.99
N ALA A 215 9.07 1.37 1.72
CA ALA A 215 8.45 2.66 2.00
C ALA A 215 9.31 3.55 2.92
N VAL A 216 10.10 2.95 3.83
CA VAL A 216 11.07 3.68 4.67
C VAL A 216 12.17 4.33 3.82
N ARG A 217 12.75 3.58 2.86
CA ARG A 217 13.74 4.12 1.93
C ARG A 217 13.14 5.26 1.10
N ALA A 218 11.97 5.03 0.50
CA ALA A 218 11.29 6.05 -0.31
C ALA A 218 10.96 7.31 0.51
N ALA A 219 10.54 7.16 1.76
CA ALA A 219 10.30 8.30 2.65
C ALA A 219 11.60 9.08 2.92
N GLY A 220 12.73 8.40 3.12
CA GLY A 220 14.03 9.04 3.34
C GLY A 220 14.57 9.83 2.14
N GLU A 221 14.05 9.59 0.93
CA GLU A 221 14.39 10.33 -0.29
C GLU A 221 13.58 11.63 -0.44
N LEU A 222 12.56 11.86 0.40
CA LEU A 222 11.71 13.05 0.35
C LEU A 222 12.41 14.25 0.99
N ALA A 223 12.24 15.43 0.39
CA ALA A 223 12.85 16.67 0.89
C ALA A 223 12.43 17.06 2.32
N VAL A 224 11.23 16.63 2.76
CA VAL A 224 10.72 16.88 4.12
C VAL A 224 11.28 15.89 5.15
N ALA A 225 11.90 14.80 4.73
CA ALA A 225 12.42 13.80 5.66
C ALA A 225 13.60 14.36 6.48
N PRO A 226 13.73 13.95 7.75
CA PRO A 226 14.90 14.31 8.54
C PRO A 226 16.18 13.64 7.98
N PRO A 227 17.37 14.21 8.26
CA PRO A 227 18.63 13.63 7.84
C PRO A 227 18.74 12.18 8.28
N ALA A 228 19.20 11.33 7.36
CA ALA A 228 19.36 9.90 7.58
C ALA A 228 18.08 9.20 8.08
N PHE A 229 16.87 9.69 7.73
CA PHE A 229 15.60 9.10 8.17
C PHE A 229 15.55 7.58 7.98
N ALA A 230 15.90 7.09 6.78
CA ALA A 230 15.81 5.68 6.47
C ALA A 230 16.80 4.84 7.31
N GLU A 231 18.03 5.31 7.47
CA GLU A 231 19.05 4.65 8.29
C GLU A 231 18.63 4.60 9.75
N ARG A 232 18.18 5.72 10.31
CA ARG A 232 17.70 5.83 11.70
C ARG A 232 16.48 4.95 11.94
N ALA A 233 15.52 4.93 11.02
CA ALA A 233 14.35 4.07 11.12
C ALA A 233 14.71 2.58 11.07
N HIS A 234 15.69 2.18 10.25
CA HIS A 234 16.19 0.80 10.23
C HIS A 234 16.98 0.44 11.49
N ALA A 235 17.75 1.38 12.04
CA ALA A 235 18.53 1.19 13.28
C ALA A 235 17.65 0.77 14.47
N LEU A 236 16.41 1.30 14.55
CA LEU A 236 15.43 0.92 15.58
C LEU A 236 15.16 -0.59 15.65
N PHE A 237 15.34 -1.31 14.53
CA PHE A 237 15.12 -2.76 14.46
C PHE A 237 16.41 -3.56 14.56
N SER A 238 17.51 -3.07 13.97
CA SER A 238 18.79 -3.78 14.02
C SER A 238 19.45 -3.74 15.40
N GLU A 239 19.19 -2.71 16.19
CA GLU A 239 19.81 -2.48 17.51
C GLU A 239 18.87 -2.79 18.69
N LEU A 240 17.65 -3.26 18.42
CA LEU A 240 16.59 -3.38 19.42
C LEU A 240 16.97 -4.22 20.65
N GLY A 241 17.64 -5.36 20.43
CA GLY A 241 17.99 -6.32 21.47
C GLY A 241 16.77 -6.90 22.20
N THR A 242 17.00 -7.46 23.39
CA THR A 242 15.96 -8.11 24.21
C THR A 242 16.01 -7.72 25.69
N THR A 243 16.88 -6.80 26.08
CA THR A 243 17.00 -6.34 27.47
C THR A 243 16.23 -5.03 27.67
N PRO A 244 15.76 -4.74 28.90
CA PRO A 244 15.09 -3.47 29.17
C PRO A 244 15.89 -2.24 28.75
N ASP A 245 17.22 -2.27 28.91
CA ASP A 245 18.10 -1.15 28.55
C ASP A 245 18.15 -0.92 27.03
N THR A 246 18.33 -1.98 26.22
CA THR A 246 18.38 -1.83 24.76
C THR A 246 17.01 -1.43 24.19
N LEU A 247 15.93 -1.99 24.74
CA LEU A 247 14.56 -1.62 24.34
C LEU A 247 14.24 -0.17 24.70
N THR A 248 14.70 0.32 25.86
CA THR A 248 14.53 1.72 26.27
C THR A 248 15.31 2.65 25.34
N ALA A 249 16.56 2.33 25.03
CA ALA A 249 17.37 3.12 24.10
C ALA A 249 16.74 3.21 22.70
N ALA A 250 16.20 2.10 22.18
CA ALA A 250 15.49 2.11 20.91
C ALA A 250 14.22 2.98 20.95
N LEU A 251 13.48 2.99 22.07
CA LEU A 251 12.31 3.85 22.24
C LEU A 251 12.67 5.33 22.36
N ASP A 252 13.78 5.66 23.00
CA ASP A 252 14.28 7.04 23.08
C ASP A 252 14.67 7.55 21.67
N ALA A 253 15.39 6.75 20.89
CA ALA A 253 15.70 7.07 19.49
C ALA A 253 14.45 7.20 18.61
N ALA A 254 13.44 6.36 18.85
CA ALA A 254 12.16 6.44 18.12
C ALA A 254 11.35 7.69 18.50
N GLU A 255 11.40 8.12 19.77
CA GLU A 255 10.76 9.36 20.23
C GLU A 255 11.42 10.58 19.58
N GLU A 256 12.76 10.63 19.56
CA GLU A 256 13.51 11.69 18.88
C GLU A 256 13.18 11.76 17.38
N LEU A 257 13.18 10.61 16.69
CA LEU A 257 12.84 10.54 15.26
C LEU A 257 11.38 10.99 15.02
N THR A 258 10.45 10.57 15.88
CA THR A 258 9.04 10.95 15.80
C THR A 258 8.88 12.46 15.96
N HIS A 259 9.55 13.05 16.95
CA HIS A 259 9.51 14.48 17.21
C HIS A 259 10.01 15.28 16.01
N GLU A 260 11.20 14.94 15.49
CA GLU A 260 11.81 15.66 14.37
C GLU A 260 10.96 15.58 13.09
N VAL A 261 10.38 14.41 12.79
CA VAL A 261 9.44 14.27 11.67
C VAL A 261 8.22 15.18 11.89
N CYS A 262 7.63 15.17 13.08
CA CYS A 262 6.44 15.97 13.36
C CYS A 262 6.68 17.48 13.27
N GLU A 263 7.86 17.96 13.69
CA GLU A 263 8.29 19.35 13.52
C GLU A 263 8.43 19.73 12.05
N ARG A 264 9.08 18.88 11.24
CA ARG A 264 9.24 19.11 9.79
C ARG A 264 7.92 19.09 9.02
N LEU A 265 6.94 18.35 9.51
CA LEU A 265 5.59 18.35 8.93
C LEU A 265 4.77 19.59 9.31
N ALA A 266 5.26 20.43 10.24
CA ALA A 266 4.61 21.66 10.69
C ALA A 266 5.09 22.92 9.96
N SER A 267 6.24 22.85 9.27
CA SER A 267 6.80 23.90 8.42
C SER A 267 6.22 23.89 7.02
#